data_AF-A0A7D9K8A0-F1
#
_entry.id   AF-A0A7D9K8A0-F1
#
_cell.length_a   1.000
_cell.length_b   1.000
_cell.length_c   1.000
_cell.angle_alpha   90.00
_cell.angle_beta   90.00
_cell.angle_gamma   90.00
#
_symmetry.space_group_name_H-M   'P 1'
#
loop_
_entity.id
_entity.type
_entity.pdbx_description
1 polymer ?
#
loop_
_entity_poly.entity_id
_entity_poly.type
_entity_poly.pdbx_seq_one_letter_code
_entity_poly.pdbx_strand_id
1 'polypeptide(L)'
;MSAKYDYVRADKFTPESRVNWKSVGKVMSWKKEEEGVVDRVTLALDSGHKVYIYFLSHQTFRVRFNPDPKAPYVPTESPATVEDRIEAYDLRVKEENGVLQMNTDFMEVRVNLEKYALSVYRGSQLIHADPPDYNLVYIPRDLGEAVANFKMAPTNAQYYGFGEKGGASLDKRRVPKQHFYGQFGGKIYEKIPAALTFFNYDNFGYEVPDLTPD
;
A
#
# COMPACT_ATOMS: atom_id res chain seq x y z
N MET A 1 32.51 1.93 -6.72
CA MET A 1 32.07 0.57 -6.36
C MET A 1 30.61 0.46 -6.77
N SER A 2 30.27 -0.53 -7.59
CA SER A 2 28.87 -0.86 -7.90
C SER A 2 28.23 -1.40 -6.62
N ALA A 3 27.21 -0.74 -6.08
CA ALA A 3 26.40 -1.34 -5.03
C ALA A 3 25.74 -2.60 -5.60
N LYS A 4 26.02 -3.76 -5.00
CA LYS A 4 25.34 -5.01 -5.36
C LYS A 4 23.99 -5.00 -4.65
N TYR A 5 22.92 -4.97 -5.43
CA TYR A 5 21.56 -5.07 -4.90
C TYR A 5 21.14 -6.54 -4.93
N ASP A 6 20.97 -7.13 -3.75
CA ASP A 6 20.53 -8.51 -3.63
C ASP A 6 19.01 -8.58 -3.49
N TYR A 7 18.43 -9.69 -3.94
CA TYR A 7 17.02 -9.96 -3.74
C TYR A 7 16.71 -10.16 -2.25
N VAL A 8 15.77 -9.37 -1.72
CA VAL A 8 15.24 -9.52 -0.37
C VAL A 8 14.00 -10.40 -0.42
N ARG A 9 14.09 -11.59 0.18
CA ARG A 9 12.95 -12.50 0.29
C ARG A 9 11.80 -11.86 1.06
N ALA A 10 10.57 -12.25 0.72
CA ALA A 10 9.37 -11.71 1.35
C ALA A 10 9.31 -11.92 2.88
N ASP A 11 9.92 -12.99 3.41
CA ASP A 11 10.04 -13.25 4.86
C ASP A 11 11.10 -12.39 5.57
N LYS A 12 11.92 -11.65 4.81
CA LYS A 12 12.90 -10.68 5.31
C LYS A 12 12.42 -9.23 5.19
N PHE A 13 11.32 -9.00 4.48
CA PHE A 13 10.63 -7.71 4.46
C PHE A 13 9.66 -7.63 5.65
N THR A 14 10.12 -7.03 6.75
CA THR A 14 9.43 -7.09 8.06
C THR A 14 9.03 -5.70 8.60
N PRO A 15 8.14 -4.97 7.91
CA PRO A 15 7.65 -3.67 8.39
C PRO A 15 6.94 -3.74 9.73
N GLU A 16 6.43 -4.90 10.13
CA GLU A 16 5.81 -5.15 11.44
C GLU A 16 6.81 -5.16 12.60
N SER A 17 8.12 -5.33 12.32
CA SER A 17 9.17 -5.29 13.34
C SER A 17 9.29 -3.93 14.01
N ARG A 18 8.90 -2.86 13.31
CA ARG A 18 9.02 -1.45 13.73
C ARG A 18 10.47 -1.01 14.00
N VAL A 19 11.46 -1.83 13.68
CA VAL A 19 12.88 -1.47 13.76
C VAL A 19 13.23 -0.65 12.53
N ASN A 20 13.68 0.59 12.72
CA ASN A 20 14.02 1.56 11.67
C ASN A 20 12.84 2.10 10.82
N TRP A 21 11.65 1.50 10.93
CA TRP A 21 10.44 1.97 10.25
C TRP A 21 9.82 3.19 10.96
N LYS A 22 9.50 4.23 10.19
CA LYS A 22 8.83 5.44 10.65
C LYS A 22 7.44 5.56 10.06
N SER A 23 6.45 5.89 10.88
CA SER A 23 5.13 6.32 10.41
C SER A 23 5.21 7.71 9.79
N VAL A 24 4.32 7.99 8.84
CA VAL A 24 4.24 9.29 8.17
C VAL A 24 3.78 10.44 9.06
N GLY A 25 3.08 10.14 10.17
CA GLY A 25 2.77 11.09 11.24
C GLY A 25 1.44 11.83 11.08
N LYS A 26 1.37 13.03 11.67
CA LYS A 26 0.18 13.89 11.70
C LYS A 26 0.03 14.63 10.38
N VAL A 27 -1.22 14.85 9.92
CA VAL A 27 -1.52 15.76 8.82
C VAL A 27 -1.58 17.19 9.37
N MET A 28 -0.69 18.05 8.88
CA MET A 28 -0.56 19.44 9.31
C MET A 28 -1.42 20.39 8.49
N SER A 29 -1.62 20.08 7.21
CA SER A 29 -2.50 20.82 6.33
C SER A 29 -2.89 19.97 5.13
N TRP A 30 -3.95 20.37 4.44
CA TRP A 30 -4.35 19.79 3.18
C TRP A 30 -4.76 20.86 2.18
N LYS A 31 -4.74 20.50 0.90
CA LYS A 31 -5.26 21.33 -0.19
C LYS A 31 -5.88 20.44 -1.27
N LYS A 32 -7.02 20.87 -1.81
CA LYS A 32 -7.60 20.33 -3.04
C LYS A 32 -7.07 21.14 -4.21
N GLU A 33 -6.63 20.46 -5.25
CA GLU A 33 -6.06 21.05 -6.47
C GLU A 33 -6.51 20.21 -7.67
N GLU A 34 -6.44 20.80 -8.86
CA GLU A 34 -6.55 20.07 -10.12
C GLU A 34 -5.14 19.79 -10.66
N GLU A 35 -4.88 18.57 -11.10
CA GLU A 35 -3.66 18.19 -11.82
C GLU A 35 -4.07 17.62 -13.18
N GLY A 36 -4.05 18.46 -14.21
CA GLY A 36 -4.61 18.09 -15.52
C GLY A 36 -6.14 17.99 -15.44
N VAL A 37 -6.68 16.78 -15.67
CA VAL A 37 -8.13 16.51 -15.67
C VAL A 37 -8.65 15.81 -14.40
N VAL A 38 -7.76 15.58 -13.42
CA VAL A 38 -8.07 14.89 -12.16
C VAL A 38 -7.94 15.81 -10.96
N ASP A 39 -8.80 15.59 -9.97
CA ASP A 39 -8.68 16.22 -8.66
C ASP A 39 -7.60 15.50 -7.84
N ARG A 40 -6.73 16.30 -7.22
CA ARG A 40 -5.73 15.86 -6.26
C ARG A 40 -5.95 16.54 -4.92
N VAL A 41 -6.00 15.73 -3.86
CA VAL A 41 -5.87 16.21 -2.49
C VAL A 41 -4.45 15.96 -2.01
N THR A 42 -3.75 17.04 -1.68
CA THR A 42 -2.40 17.00 -1.10
C THR A 42 -2.52 17.08 0.42
N LEU A 43 -1.91 16.14 1.13
CA LEU A 43 -1.74 16.17 2.59
C LEU A 43 -0.28 16.49 2.91
N ALA A 44 -0.03 17.54 3.69
CA ALA A 44 1.30 17.85 4.23
C ALA A 44 1.43 17.27 5.63
N LEU A 45 2.51 16.55 5.89
CA LEU A 45 2.72 15.81 7.13
C LEU A 45 3.75 16.52 8.04
N ASP A 46 3.64 16.31 9.34
CA ASP A 46 4.60 16.83 10.34
C ASP A 46 6.03 16.29 10.15
N SER A 47 6.15 15.11 9.55
CA SER A 47 7.41 14.50 9.13
C SER A 47 8.10 15.22 7.95
N GLY A 48 7.48 16.26 7.38
CA GLY A 48 7.93 16.98 6.19
C GLY A 48 7.58 16.29 4.87
N HIS A 49 6.96 15.11 4.92
CA HIS A 49 6.51 14.38 3.74
C HIS A 49 5.15 14.90 3.24
N LYS A 50 4.76 14.41 2.06
CA LYS A 50 3.44 14.66 1.48
C LYS A 50 2.80 13.34 1.10
N VAL A 51 1.47 13.27 1.17
CA VAL A 51 0.67 12.18 0.58
C VAL A 51 -0.29 12.80 -0.42
N TYR A 52 -0.33 12.26 -1.64
CA TYR A 52 -1.25 12.71 -2.68
C TYR A 52 -2.35 11.69 -2.88
N ILE A 53 -3.59 12.17 -2.95
CA ILE A 53 -4.78 11.36 -3.21
C ILE A 53 -5.43 11.89 -4.48
N TYR A 54 -5.39 11.11 -5.54
CA TYR A 54 -5.99 11.43 -6.85
C TYR A 54 -7.33 10.73 -6.98
N PHE A 55 -8.37 11.43 -7.43
CA PHE A 55 -9.64 10.80 -7.79
C PHE A 55 -9.67 10.58 -9.31
N LEU A 56 -9.96 9.36 -9.72
CA LEU A 56 -9.93 8.94 -11.13
C LEU A 56 -11.34 8.64 -11.66
N SER A 57 -12.29 8.37 -10.76
CA SER A 57 -13.70 8.05 -11.05
C SER A 57 -14.57 8.24 -9.80
N HIS A 58 -15.87 7.95 -9.90
CA HIS A 58 -16.74 7.93 -8.72
C HIS A 58 -16.36 6.86 -7.69
N GLN A 59 -15.56 5.86 -8.06
CA GLN A 59 -15.26 4.68 -7.22
C GLN A 59 -13.76 4.35 -7.16
N THR A 60 -12.92 5.12 -7.84
CA THR A 60 -11.48 4.84 -7.97
C THR A 60 -10.68 6.06 -7.57
N PHE A 61 -9.70 5.83 -6.70
CA PHE A 61 -8.74 6.82 -6.30
C PHE A 61 -7.35 6.18 -6.22
N ARG A 62 -6.31 6.99 -6.27
CA ARG A 62 -4.91 6.59 -6.20
C ARG A 62 -4.22 7.35 -5.09
N VAL A 63 -3.53 6.64 -4.21
CA VAL A 63 -2.66 7.23 -3.19
C VAL A 63 -1.21 7.13 -3.65
N ARG A 64 -0.48 8.25 -3.61
CA ARG A 64 0.96 8.30 -3.87
C ARG A 64 1.69 8.82 -2.65
N PHE A 65 2.80 8.18 -2.32
CA PHE A 65 3.73 8.57 -1.28
C PHE A 65 5.16 8.34 -1.75
N ASN A 66 6.06 9.25 -1.38
CA ASN A 66 7.48 9.16 -1.62
C ASN A 66 8.21 9.25 -0.27
N PRO A 67 9.05 8.27 0.09
CA PRO A 67 9.81 8.28 1.35
C PRO A 67 10.95 9.30 1.37
N ASP A 68 11.25 9.95 0.24
CA ASP A 68 12.13 11.11 0.19
C ASP A 68 11.28 12.39 0.18
N PRO A 69 11.33 13.21 1.25
CA PRO A 69 10.53 14.43 1.35
C PRO A 69 10.99 15.53 0.37
N LYS A 70 12.19 15.41 -0.20
CA LYS A 70 12.76 16.35 -1.17
C LYS A 70 12.54 15.91 -2.61
N ALA A 71 12.18 14.65 -2.84
CA ALA A 71 11.98 14.14 -4.18
C ALA A 71 10.70 14.74 -4.81
N PRO A 72 10.76 15.16 -6.07
CA PRO A 72 9.58 15.67 -6.76
C PRO A 72 8.58 14.54 -7.01
N TYR A 73 7.30 14.87 -6.90
CA TYR A 73 6.23 14.02 -7.42
C TYR A 73 6.08 14.31 -8.91
N VAL A 74 6.88 13.64 -9.72
CA VAL A 74 6.77 13.73 -11.18
C VAL A 74 5.62 12.83 -11.67
N PRO A 75 4.91 13.23 -12.73
CA PRO A 75 4.09 12.29 -13.50
C PRO A 75 4.99 11.15 -13.97
N THR A 76 4.55 9.93 -13.72
CA THR A 76 5.20 8.72 -14.23
C THR A 76 4.19 8.07 -15.13
N GLU A 77 4.48 7.98 -16.43
CA GLU A 77 3.67 7.16 -17.34
C GLU A 77 3.82 5.71 -16.89
N SER A 78 2.72 5.14 -16.39
CA SER A 78 2.67 3.74 -16.01
C SER A 78 2.41 2.93 -17.27
N PRO A 79 3.19 1.89 -17.58
CA PRO A 79 2.89 1.00 -18.71
C PRO A 79 1.54 0.27 -18.54
N ALA A 80 0.94 0.31 -17.34
CA ALA A 80 -0.33 -0.29 -17.01
C ALA A 80 -1.48 0.72 -16.82
N THR A 81 -1.23 2.03 -16.87
CA THR A 81 -2.26 3.06 -16.68
C THR A 81 -2.22 4.04 -17.83
N VAL A 82 -3.20 3.93 -18.73
CA VAL A 82 -3.26 4.71 -19.97
C VAL A 82 -4.08 5.99 -19.80
N GLU A 83 -5.06 5.98 -18.90
CA GLU A 83 -5.99 7.09 -18.67
C GLU A 83 -5.76 7.70 -17.29
N ASP A 84 -5.60 9.02 -17.24
CA ASP A 84 -5.53 9.76 -15.97
C ASP A 84 -6.91 9.84 -15.30
N ARG A 85 -7.99 10.01 -16.07
CA ARG A 85 -9.37 10.01 -15.57
C ARG A 85 -10.18 8.94 -16.31
N ILE A 86 -10.82 8.05 -15.54
CA ILE A 86 -11.63 6.94 -16.05
C ILE A 86 -13.05 7.41 -16.39
N GLU A 87 -13.64 8.26 -15.55
CA GLU A 87 -14.94 8.90 -15.79
C GLU A 87 -15.01 10.26 -15.10
N ALA A 88 -15.95 11.13 -15.52
CA ALA A 88 -16.21 12.39 -14.84
C ALA A 88 -16.89 12.15 -13.48
N TYR A 89 -16.59 12.98 -12.49
CA TYR A 89 -17.17 12.92 -11.14
C TYR A 89 -17.17 14.33 -10.52
N ASP A 90 -17.93 14.52 -9.44
CA ASP A 90 -17.83 15.71 -8.59
C ASP A 90 -17.20 15.32 -7.25
N LEU A 91 -16.10 15.99 -6.88
CA LEU A 91 -15.40 15.74 -5.62
C LEU A 91 -15.71 16.83 -4.60
N ARG A 92 -16.50 16.47 -3.60
CA ARG A 92 -16.81 17.33 -2.44
C ARG A 92 -15.86 16.99 -1.30
N VAL A 93 -15.20 18.00 -0.77
CA VAL A 93 -14.23 17.85 0.33
C VAL A 93 -14.66 18.71 1.50
N LYS A 94 -14.75 18.12 2.69
CA LYS A 94 -15.03 18.84 3.94
C LYS A 94 -14.14 18.31 5.07
N GLU A 95 -13.74 19.21 5.96
CA GLU A 95 -13.07 18.84 7.20
C GLU A 95 -14.05 18.99 8.36
N GLU A 96 -14.16 17.96 9.19
CA GLU A 96 -15.06 17.95 10.34
C GLU A 96 -14.49 17.05 11.43
N ASN A 97 -14.40 17.55 12.66
CA ASN A 97 -13.94 16.81 13.84
C ASN A 97 -12.57 16.10 13.66
N GLY A 98 -11.60 16.79 13.06
CA GLY A 98 -10.25 16.24 12.82
C GLY A 98 -10.20 15.16 11.74
N VAL A 99 -11.25 15.06 10.90
CA VAL A 99 -11.33 14.12 9.79
C VAL A 99 -11.61 14.88 8.50
N LEU A 100 -10.78 14.66 7.48
CA LEU A 100 -11.04 15.11 6.13
C LEU A 100 -11.91 14.08 5.41
N GLN A 101 -13.07 14.49 4.90
CA GLN A 101 -14.03 13.67 4.19
C GLN A 101 -14.07 14.10 2.72
N MET A 102 -13.84 13.16 1.81
CA MET A 102 -13.75 13.37 0.36
C MET A 102 -14.76 12.44 -0.31
N ASN A 103 -15.78 13.00 -0.97
CA ASN A 103 -16.96 12.26 -1.40
C ASN A 103 -17.23 12.45 -2.90
N THR A 104 -17.49 11.34 -3.60
CA THR A 104 -17.76 11.25 -5.04
C THR A 104 -19.15 10.65 -5.35
N ASP A 105 -20.12 10.81 -4.44
CA ASP A 105 -21.46 10.20 -4.43
C ASP A 105 -21.51 8.69 -4.18
N PHE A 106 -20.60 7.91 -4.78
CA PHE A 106 -20.55 6.45 -4.62
C PHE A 106 -19.60 5.98 -3.53
N MET A 107 -18.63 6.82 -3.19
CA MET A 107 -17.57 6.51 -2.25
C MET A 107 -17.26 7.73 -1.41
N GLU A 108 -16.95 7.48 -0.13
CA GLU A 108 -16.40 8.49 0.76
C GLU A 108 -15.06 8.01 1.29
N VAL A 109 -14.00 8.73 0.93
CA VAL A 109 -12.67 8.55 1.48
C VAL A 109 -12.54 9.49 2.67
N ARG A 110 -12.21 8.94 3.84
CA ARG A 110 -11.95 9.70 5.06
C ARG A 110 -10.48 9.58 5.44
N VAL A 111 -9.88 10.68 5.89
CA VAL A 111 -8.52 10.72 6.42
C VAL A 111 -8.56 11.31 7.82
N ASN A 112 -8.06 10.57 8.81
CA ASN A 112 -7.79 11.12 10.14
C ASN A 112 -6.60 12.09 10.06
N LEU A 113 -6.78 13.30 10.57
CA LEU A 113 -5.78 14.36 10.49
C LEU A 113 -4.79 14.36 11.67
N GLU A 114 -5.19 13.86 12.85
CA GLU A 114 -4.30 13.78 14.01
C GLU A 114 -3.23 12.70 13.85
N LYS A 115 -3.63 11.56 13.29
CA LYS A 115 -2.76 10.47 12.86
C LYS A 115 -3.23 10.05 11.49
N TYR A 116 -2.40 10.23 10.46
CA TYR A 116 -2.77 9.83 9.11
C TYR A 116 -3.27 8.39 9.13
N ALA A 117 -4.53 8.19 8.74
CA ALA A 117 -5.14 6.89 8.54
C ALA A 117 -6.30 7.06 7.56
N LEU A 118 -6.26 6.33 6.46
CA LEU A 118 -7.29 6.39 5.42
C LEU A 118 -8.37 5.33 5.66
N SER A 119 -9.62 5.69 5.46
CA SER A 119 -10.74 4.75 5.41
C SER A 119 -11.66 5.07 4.24
N VAL A 120 -12.38 4.07 3.76
CA VAL A 120 -13.26 4.18 2.60
C VAL A 120 -14.62 3.58 2.93
N TYR A 121 -15.66 4.35 2.67
CA TYR A 121 -17.03 3.99 2.90
C TYR A 121 -17.80 3.94 1.59
N ARG A 122 -18.75 3.00 1.53
CA ARG A 122 -19.81 2.94 0.51
C ARG A 122 -21.14 3.10 1.25
N GLY A 123 -21.75 4.28 1.14
CA GLY A 123 -22.82 4.68 2.06
C GLY A 123 -22.33 4.62 3.51
N SER A 124 -22.98 3.84 4.37
CA SER A 124 -22.56 3.63 5.77
C SER A 124 -21.58 2.47 5.97
N GLN A 125 -21.31 1.67 4.94
CA GLN A 125 -20.47 0.47 5.04
C GLN A 125 -18.99 0.83 4.93
N LEU A 126 -18.20 0.51 5.95
CA LEU A 126 -16.73 0.52 5.86
C LEU A 126 -16.26 -0.63 4.97
N ILE A 127 -15.59 -0.32 3.84
CA ILE A 127 -15.12 -1.30 2.86
C ILE A 127 -13.59 -1.43 2.80
N HIS A 128 -12.86 -0.42 3.28
CA HIS A 128 -11.40 -0.42 3.35
C HIS A 128 -10.93 0.52 4.45
N ALA A 129 -9.89 0.15 5.20
CA ALA A 129 -9.33 1.03 6.22
C ALA A 129 -7.88 0.70 6.55
N ASP A 130 -7.16 1.73 6.94
CA ASP A 130 -5.88 1.67 7.62
C ASP A 130 -6.10 1.40 9.12
N PRO A 131 -5.20 0.67 9.80
CA PRO A 131 -5.14 0.72 11.25
C PRO A 131 -4.78 2.14 11.72
N PRO A 132 -5.30 2.60 12.87
CA PRO A 132 -5.20 4.00 13.29
C PRO A 132 -3.79 4.46 13.69
N ASP A 133 -2.91 3.54 14.11
CA ASP A 133 -1.61 3.90 14.71
C ASP A 133 -0.38 3.56 13.85
N TYR A 134 -0.50 2.66 12.88
CA TYR A 134 0.66 2.17 12.12
C TYR A 134 0.23 1.63 10.76
N ASN A 135 0.20 2.50 9.75
CA ASN A 135 -0.32 2.22 8.41
C ASN A 135 0.74 2.44 7.31
N LEU A 136 0.89 3.66 6.83
CA LEU A 136 1.90 4.06 5.88
C LEU A 136 3.20 4.35 6.62
N VAL A 137 4.19 3.51 6.36
CA VAL A 137 5.48 3.54 7.03
C VAL A 137 6.61 3.43 6.03
N TYR A 138 7.77 3.95 6.39
CA TYR A 138 8.93 3.96 5.52
C TYR A 138 10.24 3.81 6.29
N ILE A 139 11.27 3.34 5.59
CA ILE A 139 12.64 3.40 6.06
C ILE A 139 13.24 4.74 5.60
N PRO A 140 13.84 5.53 6.51
CA PRO A 140 14.60 6.73 6.15
C PRO A 140 15.69 6.44 5.12
N ARG A 141 15.91 7.36 4.16
CA ARG A 141 16.86 7.20 3.05
C ARG A 141 18.29 6.88 3.46
N ASP A 142 18.72 7.34 4.62
CA ASP A 142 20.03 7.06 5.21
C ASP A 142 20.18 5.59 5.68
N LEU A 143 19.07 4.87 5.84
CA LEU A 143 19.02 3.49 6.28
C LEU A 143 18.53 2.51 5.19
N GLY A 144 17.86 3.01 4.16
CA GLY A 144 17.33 2.18 3.07
C GLY A 144 16.20 2.83 2.28
N GLU A 145 15.56 2.04 1.42
CA GLU A 145 14.57 2.52 0.45
C GLU A 145 13.37 1.58 0.44
N ALA A 146 12.54 1.65 1.48
CA ALA A 146 11.39 0.77 1.63
C ALA A 146 10.17 1.53 2.17
N VAL A 147 9.00 1.17 1.66
CA VAL A 147 7.69 1.66 2.11
C VAL A 147 6.79 0.46 2.34
N ALA A 148 5.97 0.51 3.38
CA ALA A 148 4.89 -0.46 3.61
C ALA A 148 3.60 0.28 3.95
N ASN A 149 2.47 -0.33 3.61
CA ASN A 149 1.14 0.18 3.95
C ASN A 149 0.30 -0.94 4.58
N PHE A 150 -0.02 -0.80 5.87
CA PHE A 150 -0.88 -1.75 6.57
C PHE A 150 -2.34 -1.40 6.40
N LYS A 151 -3.17 -2.42 6.22
CA LYS A 151 -4.62 -2.32 6.10
C LYS A 151 -5.29 -3.21 7.14
N MET A 152 -6.47 -2.81 7.61
CA MET A 152 -7.33 -3.69 8.38
C MET A 152 -7.80 -4.85 7.49
N ALA A 153 -7.71 -6.07 8.02
CA ALA A 153 -8.16 -7.29 7.34
C ALA A 153 -9.32 -7.92 8.14
N PRO A 154 -10.57 -7.76 7.70
CA PRO A 154 -11.72 -8.40 8.35
C PRO A 154 -11.60 -9.93 8.42
N THR A 155 -12.21 -10.54 9.45
CA THR A 155 -12.13 -11.99 9.70
C THR A 155 -12.74 -12.86 8.60
N ASN A 156 -13.49 -12.32 7.66
CA ASN A 156 -14.08 -13.02 6.53
C ASN A 156 -13.61 -12.49 5.15
N ALA A 157 -12.65 -11.56 5.12
CA ALA A 157 -12.09 -11.09 3.84
C ALA A 157 -11.36 -12.23 3.11
N GLN A 158 -11.39 -12.24 1.78
CA GLN A 158 -10.66 -13.19 0.94
C GLN A 158 -9.84 -12.40 -0.06
N TYR A 159 -8.67 -12.91 -0.46
CA TYR A 159 -7.75 -12.19 -1.34
C TYR A 159 -7.39 -13.06 -2.55
N TYR A 160 -7.71 -12.57 -3.74
CA TYR A 160 -7.53 -13.29 -5.00
C TYR A 160 -6.69 -12.46 -5.99
N GLY A 161 -6.19 -13.11 -7.03
CA GLY A 161 -5.37 -12.47 -8.06
C GLY A 161 -3.87 -12.64 -7.79
N PHE A 162 -3.13 -11.53 -7.76
CA PHE A 162 -1.66 -11.47 -7.63
C PHE A 162 -0.86 -12.09 -8.80
N GLY A 163 -1.50 -12.25 -9.96
CA GLY A 163 -0.87 -12.80 -11.17
C GLY A 163 -0.49 -14.27 -10.97
N GLU A 164 0.70 -14.63 -11.46
CA GLU A 164 1.22 -15.99 -11.38
C GLU A 164 1.88 -16.23 -10.01
N LYS A 165 1.08 -16.73 -9.06
CA LYS A 165 1.53 -17.12 -7.72
C LYS A 165 0.99 -18.51 -7.39
N GLY A 166 1.93 -19.45 -7.22
CA GLY A 166 1.64 -20.84 -6.86
C GLY A 166 0.99 -21.00 -5.48
N GLY A 167 0.87 -22.26 -5.05
CA GLY A 167 0.28 -22.67 -3.77
C GLY A 167 -1.01 -23.46 -3.94
N ALA A 168 -1.37 -24.22 -2.90
CA ALA A 168 -2.47 -25.17 -2.93
C ALA A 168 -3.88 -24.56 -2.98
N SER A 169 -4.02 -23.23 -2.77
CA SER A 169 -5.29 -22.53 -2.77
C SER A 169 -5.30 -21.33 -3.72
N LEU A 170 -6.49 -21.08 -4.31
CA LEU A 170 -6.79 -19.87 -5.05
C LEU A 170 -6.91 -18.65 -4.12
N ASP A 171 -7.54 -18.83 -2.96
CA ASP A 171 -7.57 -17.81 -1.90
C ASP A 171 -6.17 -17.66 -1.31
N LYS A 172 -5.62 -16.43 -1.38
CA LYS A 172 -4.32 -16.05 -0.84
C LYS A 172 -4.44 -15.40 0.55
N ARG A 173 -5.65 -15.38 1.11
CA ARG A 173 -5.90 -14.88 2.46
C ARG A 173 -5.21 -15.74 3.50
N ARG A 174 -4.60 -15.07 4.48
CA ARG A 174 -4.11 -15.70 5.70
C ARG A 174 -5.15 -15.64 6.81
N VAL A 175 -5.20 -16.71 7.62
CA VAL A 175 -5.85 -16.71 8.93
C VAL A 175 -4.95 -15.91 9.90
N PRO A 176 -5.50 -15.10 10.84
CA PRO A 176 -4.65 -14.24 11.66
C PRO A 176 -3.82 -15.06 12.67
N LYS A 177 -2.55 -14.68 12.83
CA LYS A 177 -1.71 -14.86 14.04
C LYS A 177 -1.01 -16.18 14.39
N GLN A 178 -1.09 -17.26 13.62
CA GLN A 178 -0.18 -18.39 13.85
C GLN A 178 0.55 -18.75 12.57
N HIS A 179 1.88 -18.76 12.65
CA HIS A 179 2.82 -19.22 11.61
C HIS A 179 3.27 -18.16 10.58
N PHE A 180 4.11 -17.22 11.06
CA PHE A 180 5.16 -16.62 10.22
C PHE A 180 6.28 -17.62 9.84
N TYR A 181 6.14 -18.90 10.22
CA TYR A 181 7.01 -20.01 9.82
C TYR A 181 6.15 -21.09 9.18
N GLY A 182 6.42 -21.41 7.91
CA GLY A 182 5.61 -22.23 7.02
C GLY A 182 4.74 -23.31 7.66
N GLN A 183 3.46 -23.32 7.30
CA GLN A 183 2.70 -24.56 7.30
C GLN A 183 3.20 -25.42 6.14
N PHE A 184 3.75 -26.58 6.49
CA PHE A 184 4.06 -27.64 5.56
C PHE A 184 2.74 -28.25 5.08
N GLY A 185 2.46 -28.12 3.77
CA GLY A 185 1.51 -28.99 3.10
C GLY A 185 2.08 -30.41 3.02
N GLY A 186 1.23 -31.42 3.12
CA GLY A 186 1.62 -32.84 3.12
C GLY A 186 2.61 -33.21 2.01
N LYS A 187 3.55 -34.11 2.38
CA LYS A 187 4.87 -34.40 1.77
C LYS A 187 5.96 -33.33 2.03
N ILE A 188 6.21 -33.07 3.31
CA ILE A 188 7.48 -32.74 4.02
C ILE A 188 8.44 -31.64 3.47
N TYR A 189 8.24 -30.98 2.33
CA TYR A 189 9.20 -29.94 1.90
C TYR A 189 8.62 -28.66 1.27
N GLU A 190 7.32 -28.54 1.05
CA GLU A 190 6.77 -27.27 0.55
C GLU A 190 6.54 -26.27 1.69
N LYS A 191 7.50 -25.34 1.85
CA LYS A 191 7.21 -24.06 2.49
C LYS A 191 6.22 -23.32 1.59
N ILE A 192 4.94 -23.31 1.96
CA ILE A 192 3.99 -22.37 1.34
C ILE A 192 4.52 -20.95 1.66
N PRO A 193 4.95 -20.15 0.67
CA PRO A 193 5.48 -18.83 0.93
C PRO A 193 4.37 -18.01 1.58
N ALA A 194 4.53 -17.72 2.88
CA ALA A 194 3.50 -16.99 3.61
C ALA A 194 3.29 -15.63 2.93
N ALA A 195 4.38 -14.91 2.62
CA ALA A 195 4.38 -13.63 1.92
C ALA A 195 4.69 -13.81 0.44
N LEU A 196 3.93 -13.10 -0.40
CA LEU A 196 4.13 -13.06 -1.83
C LEU A 196 5.07 -11.89 -2.17
N THR A 197 5.90 -12.08 -3.18
CA THR A 197 6.72 -11.03 -3.78
C THR A 197 6.54 -11.02 -5.29
N PHE A 198 6.68 -9.86 -5.90
CA PHE A 198 6.76 -9.71 -7.35
C PHE A 198 8.22 -9.45 -7.70
N PHE A 199 8.89 -10.52 -8.14
CA PHE A 199 10.26 -10.49 -8.62
C PHE A 199 10.31 -11.38 -9.85
N ASN A 200 10.38 -10.77 -11.04
CA ASN A 200 10.45 -11.52 -12.29
C ASN A 200 11.74 -12.33 -12.28
N TYR A 201 11.61 -13.65 -12.40
CA TYR A 201 12.71 -14.59 -12.30
C TYR A 201 12.51 -15.70 -13.31
N ASP A 202 13.61 -16.25 -13.82
CA ASP A 202 13.59 -17.44 -14.67
C ASP A 202 13.33 -18.69 -13.80
N ASN A 203 12.07 -18.86 -13.38
CA ASN A 203 11.69 -19.83 -12.36
C ASN A 203 11.10 -21.12 -12.96
N PHE A 204 11.91 -21.86 -13.73
CA PHE A 204 11.46 -23.10 -14.36
C PHE A 204 11.02 -24.14 -13.31
N GLY A 205 9.81 -24.67 -13.45
CA GLY A 205 9.23 -25.65 -12.49
C GLY A 205 8.55 -25.04 -11.27
N TYR A 206 8.58 -23.71 -11.08
CA TYR A 206 7.97 -23.00 -9.94
C TYR A 206 8.44 -23.45 -8.56
N GLU A 207 9.60 -24.09 -8.47
CA GLU A 207 10.23 -24.39 -7.20
C GLU A 207 10.84 -23.12 -6.59
N VAL A 208 11.19 -23.14 -5.30
CA VAL A 208 11.82 -21.97 -4.65
C VAL A 208 13.23 -21.81 -5.24
N PRO A 209 13.56 -20.70 -5.92
CA PRO A 209 14.90 -20.53 -6.48
C PRO A 209 15.94 -20.50 -5.34
N ASP A 210 17.03 -21.25 -5.53
CA ASP A 210 18.20 -21.14 -4.66
C ASP A 210 18.91 -19.81 -4.98
N LEU A 211 18.66 -18.80 -4.14
CA LEU A 211 19.22 -17.45 -4.27
C LEU A 211 20.33 -17.21 -3.25
N THR A 212 20.92 -18.28 -2.72
CA THR A 212 22.09 -18.19 -1.85
C THR A 212 23.28 -17.77 -2.72
N PRO A 213 24.01 -16.68 -2.39
CA PRO A 213 25.25 -16.37 -3.11
C PRO A 213 26.27 -17.50 -2.90
N ASP A 214 27.00 -17.87 -3.96
CA ASP A 214 28.24 -18.66 -3.85
C ASP A 214 29.29 -17.96 -2.99
#